data_AF-A0A7C6SVJ9-F1
#
_entry.id   AF-A0A7C6SVJ9-F1
#
_cell.length_a   1.000
_cell.length_b   1.000
_cell.length_c   1.000
_cell.angle_alpha   90.00
_cell.angle_beta   90.00
_cell.angle_gamma   90.00
#
_symmetry.space_group_name_H-M   'P 1'
#
loop_
_entity.id
_entity.type
_entity.pdbx_description
1 polymer ?
#
loop_
_entity_poly.entity_id
_entity_poly.type
_entity_poly.pdbx_seq_one_letter_code
_entity_poly.pdbx_strand_id
1 'polypeptide(L)' 'AGAYSFGVGSFISQASPIDMTLDLKEVAGKPIAKRGRIPGIIENEKLELVKG' A
#
# COMPACT_ATOMS: atom_id res chain seq x y z
N ALA A 1 -0.13 -2.07 -36.49
CA ALA A 1 -0.12 -2.64 -35.13
C ALA A 1 -1.55 -3.06 -34.78
N GLY A 2 -1.78 -4.35 -34.50
CA GLY A 2 -3.12 -4.92 -34.33
C GLY A 2 -3.08 -6.27 -33.61
N ALA A 3 -2.61 -6.26 -32.36
CA ALA A 3 -2.59 -7.45 -31.53
C ALA A 3 -3.90 -7.55 -30.73
N TYR A 4 -4.50 -8.74 -30.70
CA TYR A 4 -5.75 -9.03 -29.97
C TYR A 4 -5.50 -9.46 -28.51
N SER A 5 -4.25 -9.78 -28.16
CA SER A 5 -3.85 -10.20 -26.81
C SER A 5 -2.35 -9.99 -26.59
N PHE A 6 -1.94 -9.81 -25.34
CA PHE A 6 -0.54 -9.67 -24.94
C PHE A 6 -0.21 -10.65 -23.82
N GLY A 7 0.88 -11.40 -23.98
CA GLY A 7 1.45 -12.23 -22.93
C GLY A 7 2.59 -11.48 -22.23
N VAL A 8 2.37 -11.09 -20.98
CA VAL A 8 3.35 -10.33 -20.19
C VAL A 8 3.70 -11.12 -18.94
N GLY A 9 4.87 -11.76 -18.95
CA GLY A 9 5.34 -12.63 -17.87
C GLY A 9 6.27 -11.90 -16.90
N SER A 10 7.58 -11.96 -17.19
CA SER A 10 8.65 -11.47 -16.30
C SER A 10 8.50 -10.00 -15.88
N PHE A 11 7.96 -9.14 -16.75
CA PHE A 11 7.70 -7.74 -16.40
C PHE A 11 6.76 -7.58 -15.19
N ILE A 12 5.82 -8.51 -15.00
CA ILE A 12 4.92 -8.51 -13.84
C ILE A 12 5.51 -9.36 -12.72
N SER A 13 5.88 -10.61 -13.02
CA SER A 13 6.26 -11.58 -11.97
C SER A 13 7.60 -11.31 -11.31
N GLN A 14 8.49 -10.54 -11.97
CA GLN A 14 9.79 -10.15 -11.45
C GLN A 14 9.86 -8.64 -11.17
N ALA A 15 8.71 -7.96 -11.13
CA ALA A 15 8.67 -6.55 -10.74
C ALA A 15 9.32 -6.38 -9.36
N SER A 16 10.12 -5.32 -9.21
CA SER A 16 10.74 -5.00 -7.93
C SER A 16 9.68 -4.84 -6.85
N PRO A 17 9.85 -5.49 -5.68
CA PRO A 17 8.91 -5.32 -4.58
C PRO A 17 8.84 -3.85 -4.14
N ILE A 18 7.66 -3.43 -3.71
CA ILE A 18 7.51 -2.16 -2.97
C ILE A 18 7.96 -2.41 -1.53
N ASP A 19 8.98 -1.70 -1.07
CA ASP A 19 9.44 -1.77 0.31
C ASP A 19 8.45 -1.07 1.26
N MET A 20 7.42 -1.81 1.67
CA MET A 20 6.42 -1.33 2.60
C MET A 20 6.84 -1.60 4.04
N THR A 21 6.58 -0.62 4.91
CA THR A 21 6.84 -0.74 6.35
C THR A 21 5.53 -0.61 7.12
N LEU A 22 5.42 -1.37 8.21
CA LEU A 22 4.32 -1.29 9.16
C LEU A 22 4.87 -0.88 10.53
N ASP A 23 4.34 0.21 11.07
CA ASP A 23 4.75 0.77 12.35
C ASP A 23 3.51 1.05 13.20
N LEU A 24 3.65 0.98 14.53
CA LEU A 24 2.62 1.47 15.44
C LEU A 24 2.51 2.99 15.31
N LYS A 25 1.27 3.47 15.18
CA LYS A 25 0.91 4.90 15.10
C LYS A 25 0.06 5.35 16.29
N GLU A 26 -0.48 4.41 17.05
CA GLU A 26 -1.28 4.65 18.25
C GLU A 26 -1.06 3.52 19.26
N VAL A 27 -0.99 3.88 20.55
CA VAL A 27 -0.92 2.92 21.66
C VAL A 27 -1.85 3.41 22.76
N ALA A 28 -2.78 2.56 23.19
CA ALA A 28 -3.77 2.86 24.22
C ALA A 28 -4.53 4.20 24.00
N GLY A 29 -4.94 4.47 22.75
CA GLY A 29 -5.64 5.70 22.37
C GLY A 29 -4.76 6.95 22.27
N LYS A 30 -3.45 6.85 22.52
CA LYS A 30 -2.51 7.96 22.40
C LYS A 30 -1.79 7.91 21.04
N PRO A 31 -1.85 8.99 20.23
CA PRO A 31 -1.11 9.05 18.96
C PRO A 31 0.40 9.13 19.25
N ILE A 32 1.14 8.08 18.89
CA ILE A 32 2.59 7.98 19.10
C ILE A 32 3.24 7.18 17.98
N ALA A 33 4.42 7.60 17.53
CA ALA A 33 5.18 6.90 16.50
C ALA A 33 6.70 7.12 16.67
N LYS A 34 7.51 6.30 16.00
CA LYS A 34 8.98 6.50 15.90
C LYS A 34 9.29 7.80 15.15
N ARG A 35 10.50 8.34 15.35
CA ARG A 35 11.00 9.50 14.61
C ARG A 35 10.92 9.27 13.10
N GLY A 36 10.44 10.27 12.36
CA GLY A 36 10.25 10.20 10.91
C GLY A 36 8.93 9.58 10.47
N ARG A 37 8.01 9.27 11.40
CA ARG A 37 6.66 8.78 11.11
C ARG A 37 5.61 9.76 11.62
N ILE A 38 4.43 9.72 11.00
CA ILE A 38 3.27 10.51 11.40
C ILE A 38 2.51 9.72 12.47
N PRO A 39 2.31 10.23 13.70
CA PRO A 39 1.51 9.57 14.72
C PRO A 39 0.00 9.70 14.45
N GLY A 40 -0.79 8.80 15.01
CA GLY A 40 -2.25 8.77 14.90
C GLY A 40 -2.78 7.97 13.71
N ILE A 41 -4.06 7.61 13.81
CA ILE A 41 -4.85 7.02 12.72
C ILE A 41 -5.07 8.09 11.64
N ILE A 42 -4.85 7.73 10.38
CA ILE A 42 -5.08 8.60 9.23
C ILE A 42 -6.02 7.87 8.29
N GLU A 43 -7.19 8.45 8.06
CA GLU A 43 -8.16 7.91 7.11
C GLU A 43 -7.69 8.17 5.67
N ASN A 44 -7.91 7.19 4.80
CA ASN A 44 -7.71 7.38 3.37
C ASN A 44 -9.08 7.62 2.73
N GLU A 45 -9.33 8.86 2.31
CA GLU A 45 -10.61 9.29 1.71
C GLU A 45 -11.00 8.50 0.46
N LYS A 46 -10.03 7.88 -0.22
CA LYS A 46 -10.25 7.06 -1.42
C LYS A 46 -10.34 5.55 -1.13
N LEU A 47 -10.23 5.15 0.14
CA LEU A 47 -10.29 3.74 0.50
C LEU A 47 -11.76 3.30 0.53
N GLU A 48 -12.14 2.51 -0.46
CA GLU A 48 -13.48 1.94 -0.58
C GLU A 48 -13.43 0.43 -0.45
N LEU A 49 -14.41 -0.15 0.26
CA LEU A 49 -14.61 -1.59 0.28
C LEU A 49 -15.18 -2.03 -1.07
N VAL A 50 -14.35 -2.67 -1.89
CA VAL A 50 -14.82 -3.27 -3.14
C VAL A 50 -15.58 -4.54 -2.81
N LYS A 51 -16.89 -4.53 -3.01
CA LYS A 51 -17.72 -5.74 -2.95
C LYS A 51 -17.57 -6.49 -4.27
N GLY A 52 -17.08 -7.73 -4.19
CA GLY A 52 -17.02 -8.66 -5.32
C GLY A 52 -18.37 -9.28 -5.65
#